data_AF-A0A0T6A2F7-F1
#
_entry.id   AF-A0A0T6A2F7-F1
#
_cell.length_a   1.000
_cell.length_b   1.000
_cell.length_c   1.000
_cell.angle_alpha   90.00
_cell.angle_beta   90.00
_cell.angle_gamma   90.00
#
_symmetry.space_group_name_H-M   'P 1'
#
loop_
_entity.id
_entity.type
_entity.pdbx_description
1 polymer ?
#
loop_
_entity_poly.entity_id
_entity_poly.type
_entity_poly.pdbx_seq_one_letter_code
_entity_poly.pdbx_strand_id
1 'polypeptide(L)' 'MTPQEIRRHVGKRVTLKLRADAPGGPTVTGRLVGTLEAADGLVIYVEPEGSSRNQSLTVHYHHIVSLNPS' A
#
# COMPACT_ATOMS: atom_id res chain seq x y z
N MET A 1 0.53 12.88 3.20
CA MET A 1 1.50 11.77 3.31
C MET A 1 2.46 11.87 2.14
N THR A 2 3.76 11.79 2.35
CA THR A 2 4.75 11.91 1.27
C THR A 2 5.28 10.53 0.84
N PRO A 3 5.76 10.37 -0.41
CA PRO A 3 6.39 9.14 -0.87
C PRO A 3 7.53 8.65 0.05
N GLN A 4 8.33 9.57 0.60
CA GLN A 4 9.40 9.24 1.53
C GLN A 4 8.90 8.57 2.81
N GLU A 5 7.80 9.06 3.38
CA GLU A 5 7.23 8.47 4.61
C GLU A 5 6.76 7.04 4.35
N ILE A 6 6.13 6.76 3.20
CA ILE A 6 5.68 5.41 2.83
C ILE A 6 6.87 4.45 2.72
N ARG A 7 7.98 4.88 2.12
CA ARG A 7 9.21 4.07 1.97
C ARG A 7 9.80 3.64 3.32
N ARG A 8 9.61 4.43 4.38
CA ARG A 8 10.08 4.10 5.75
C ARG A 8 9.31 2.96 6.40
N HIS A 9 8.18 2.56 5.83
CA HIS A 9 7.35 1.45 6.31
C HIS A 9 7.55 0.16 5.52
N VAL A 10 8.44 0.14 4.51
CA VAL A 10 8.74 -1.09 3.75
C VAL A 10 9.25 -2.17 4.70
N GLY A 11 8.70 -3.37 4.57
CA GLY A 11 8.92 -4.52 5.43
C GLY A 11 8.00 -4.61 6.64
N LYS A 12 7.25 -3.54 6.98
CA LYS A 12 6.36 -3.48 8.15
C LYS A 12 4.92 -3.84 7.81
N ARG A 13 4.15 -4.21 8.83
CA ARG A 13 2.70 -4.33 8.75
C ARG A 13 2.08 -2.94 8.72
N VAL A 14 1.17 -2.72 7.79
CA VAL A 14 0.49 -1.44 7.59
C VAL A 14 -0.99 -1.67 7.33
N THR A 15 -1.81 -0.74 7.79
CA THR A 15 -3.22 -0.60 7.42
C THR A 15 -3.36 0.61 6.52
N LEU A 16 -3.73 0.37 5.26
CA LEU A 16 -4.01 1.39 4.26
C LEU A 16 -5.51 1.69 4.23
N LYS A 17 -5.88 2.97 4.29
CA LYS A 17 -7.20 3.40 3.83
C LYS A 17 -7.07 3.91 2.41
N LEU A 18 -7.84 3.30 1.52
CA LEU A 18 -7.85 3.67 0.10
C LEU A 18 -9.08 4.51 -0.22
N ARG A 19 -9.01 5.27 -1.31
CA ARG A 19 -10.19 5.95 -1.84
C ARG A 19 -11.19 4.91 -2.37
N ALA A 20 -12.46 5.29 -2.44
CA ALA A 20 -13.54 4.38 -2.85
C ALA A 20 -13.39 3.86 -4.30
N ASP A 21 -12.64 4.59 -5.14
CA ASP A 21 -12.30 4.25 -6.51
C ASP A 21 -11.08 3.32 -6.65
N ALA A 22 -10.41 2.98 -5.55
CA ALA A 22 -9.17 2.22 -5.58
C ALA A 22 -9.39 0.70 -5.67
N PRO A 23 -8.52 -0.03 -6.41
CA PRO A 23 -8.53 -1.49 -6.41
C PRO A 23 -8.11 -2.03 -5.03
N GLY A 24 -8.84 -3.02 -4.52
CA GLY A 24 -8.56 -3.65 -3.21
C GLY A 24 -9.51 -3.24 -2.07
N GLY A 25 -10.46 -2.33 -2.34
CA GLY A 25 -11.48 -1.94 -1.37
C GLY A 25 -11.04 -0.79 -0.44
N PRO A 26 -11.94 -0.32 0.45
CA PRO A 26 -11.74 0.91 1.20
C PRO A 26 -10.62 0.80 2.27
N THR A 27 -10.25 -0.41 2.67
CA THR A 27 -9.19 -0.64 3.66
C THR A 27 -8.46 -1.94 3.37
N VAL A 28 -7.14 -1.88 3.38
CA VAL A 28 -6.25 -3.03 3.14
C VAL A 28 -5.26 -3.11 4.29
N THR A 29 -5.29 -4.22 5.01
CA THR A 29 -4.28 -4.52 6.05
C THR A 29 -3.34 -5.58 5.52
N GLY A 30 -2.04 -5.33 5.62
CA GLY A 30 -1.04 -6.19 5.01
C GLY A 30 0.39 -5.80 5.32
N ARG A 31 1.33 -6.52 4.72
CA ARG A 31 2.75 -6.16 4.77
C ARG A 31 3.10 -5.30 3.57
N LEU A 32 3.70 -4.13 3.81
CA LEU A 32 4.27 -3.33 2.73
C LEU A 32 5.57 -4.00 2.26
N VAL A 33 5.56 -4.66 1.11
CA VAL A 33 6.72 -5.43 0.62
C VAL A 33 7.68 -4.60 -0.21
N GLY A 34 7.21 -3.49 -0.79
CA GLY A 34 8.06 -2.62 -1.58
C GLY A 34 7.34 -1.42 -2.16
N THR A 35 8.12 -0.60 -2.87
CA THR A 35 7.64 0.57 -3.60
C THR A 35 8.35 0.67 -4.94
N LEU A 36 7.65 1.13 -5.97
CA LEU A 36 8.19 1.43 -7.30
C LEU A 36 7.92 2.90 -7.63
N GLU A 37 8.92 3.62 -8.12
CA GLU A 37 8.69 4.96 -8.70
C GLU A 37 8.31 4.78 -10.17
N ALA A 38 7.05 5.05 -10.50
CA ALA A 38 6.53 5.05 -11.85
C ALA A 38 6.49 6.49 -12.40
N ALA A 39 6.30 6.63 -13.73
CA ALA A 39 6.21 7.94 -14.37
C ALA A 39 5.07 8.81 -13.82
N ASP A 40 3.98 8.18 -13.36
CA ASP A 40 2.82 8.85 -12.77
C ASP A 40 2.96 9.09 -11.26
N GLY A 41 3.95 8.47 -10.59
CA GLY A 41 4.16 8.63 -9.15
C GLY A 41 4.55 7.34 -8.44
N LEU A 42 4.60 7.40 -7.10
CA LEU A 42 4.94 6.25 -6.28
C LEU A 42 3.83 5.19 -6.32
N VAL A 43 4.21 3.95 -6.57
CA VAL A 43 3.38 2.76 -6.48
C VAL A 43 3.87 1.92 -5.31
N ILE A 44 2.94 1.32 -4.55
CA ILE A 44 3.27 0.42 -3.46
C ILE A 44 2.74 -0.99 -3.68
N TYR A 45 3.46 -1.96 -3.11
CA TYR A 45 3.08 -3.36 -3.11
C TYR A 45 2.77 -3.79 -1.68
N VAL A 46 1.55 -4.25 -1.45
CA VAL A 46 1.11 -4.76 -0.15
C VAL A 46 0.67 -6.20 -0.30
N GLU A 47 1.20 -7.07 0.54
CA GLU A 47 0.67 -8.42 0.71
C GLU A 47 -0.47 -8.37 1.75
N PRO A 48 -1.75 -8.51 1.34
CA PRO A 48 -2.86 -8.42 2.27
C PRO A 48 -2.90 -9.63 3.19
N GLU A 49 -3.30 -9.42 4.45
CA GLU A 49 -3.50 -10.51 5.38
C GLU A 49 -4.65 -11.41 4.93
N GLY A 50 -4.45 -12.73 5.01
CA GLY A 50 -5.45 -13.72 4.58
C GLY A 50 -5.52 -13.96 3.07
N SER A 51 -4.69 -13.29 2.27
CA SER A 51 -4.52 -13.63 0.86
C SER A 51 -3.62 -14.85 0.69
N SER A 52 -3.87 -15.66 -0.36
CA SER A 52 -2.98 -16.76 -0.74
C SER A 52 -1.55 -16.23 -0.90
N ARG A 53 -0.57 -16.97 -0.37
CA ARG A 53 0.86 -16.63 -0.44
C ARG A 53 1.22 -16.17 -1.86
N ASN A 54 1.83 -14.98 -1.99
CA ASN A 54 2.25 -14.31 -3.23
C ASN A 54 1.18 -13.46 -3.97
N GLN A 55 0.01 -13.16 -3.38
CA GLN A 55 -0.85 -12.10 -3.92
C GLN A 55 -0.45 -10.74 -3.33
N SER A 56 0.30 -9.95 -4.10
CA SER A 56 0.58 -8.56 -3.79
C SER A 56 -0.43 -7.64 -4.47
N LEU A 57 -1.13 -6.83 -3.69
CA LEU A 57 -1.93 -5.72 -4.18
C LEU A 57 -1.01 -4.56 -4.56
N THR A 58 -1.19 -4.06 -5.78
CA THR A 58 -0.47 -2.89 -6.28
C THR A 58 -1.37 -1.66 -6.18
N VAL A 59 -0.92 -0.61 -5.49
CA VAL A 59 -1.71 0.60 -5.25
C VAL A 59 -0.88 1.84 -5.55
N HIS A 60 -1.40 2.77 -6.35
CA HIS A 60 -0.76 4.07 -6.55
C HIS A 60 -0.95 4.95 -5.31
N TYR A 61 0.08 5.71 -4.93
CA TYR A 61 0.02 6.50 -3.70
C TYR A 61 -1.12 7.53 -3.69
N HIS A 62 -1.56 7.99 -4.88
CA HIS A 62 -2.68 8.93 -5.04
C HIS A 62 -4.00 8.39 -4.51
N HIS A 63 -4.16 7.07 -4.47
CA HIS A 63 -5.34 6.41 -3.93
C HIS A 63 -5.24 6.14 -2.43
N ILE A 64 -4.10 6.40 -1.79
CA ILE A 64 -3.93 6.15 -0.35
C ILE A 64 -4.34 7.41 0.41
N VAL A 65 -5.44 7.30 1.16
CA VAL A 65 -5.94 8.36 2.04
C VAL A 65 -5.11 8.43 3.32
N SER A 66 -4.80 7.28 3.92
CA SER A 66 -3.92 7.19 5.08
C SER A 66 -3.22 5.83 5.19
N LEU A 67 -2.06 5.83 5.83
CA LEU A 67 -1.26 4.64 6.14
C LEU A 67 -0.98 4.65 7.64
N ASN A 68 -1.41 3.60 8.33
CA ASN A 68 -1.13 3.39 9.75
C ASN A 68 -0.23 2.16 9.92
N PRO A 69 1.02 2.30 10.41
CA PRO A 69 1.83 1.15 10.78
C PRO A 69 1.22 0.44 12.00
N SER A 70 1.36 -0.89 12.04
CA SER A 70 0.96 -1.74 13.18
C SER A 70 2.15 -2.50 13.74
#